data_AF-A0A8K1FWR6-F1
#
_entry.id   AF-A0A8K1FWR6-F1
#
_cell.length_a   1.000
_cell.length_b   1.000
_cell.length_c   1.000
_cell.angle_alpha   90.00
_cell.angle_beta   90.00
_cell.angle_gamma   90.00
#
_symmetry.space_group_name_H-M   'P 1'
#
loop_
_entity.id
_entity.type
_entity.pdbx_description
1 polymer ?
#
loop_
_entity_poly.entity_id
_entity_poly.type
_entity_poly.pdbx_seq_one_letter_code
_entity_poly.pdbx_strand_id
1 'polypeptide(L)'
;MAKVVLNDGNSTRLEYLWPLRFAVGWMFLDGGLRKAVLKPAKLDPTSPSFVGGKLVNFLPHAGPFKQFLLMVLENHSLNVTFLTIFSYVEIIAGFLIIIGLFTRLASFGAAVMAFGMAPAYWLGSTCEDEWQIGSLLTAGAIVLMLTASGRVWGLDYFLFKKFGDRPIANLPILRWIKLW
;
A
#
# COMPACT_ATOMS: atom_id res chain seq x y z
N MET A 1 -21.65 -26.20 -8.25
CA MET A 1 -22.24 -24.98 -7.62
C MET A 1 -22.93 -24.19 -8.70
N ALA A 2 -24.25 -23.97 -8.57
CA ALA A 2 -24.96 -23.06 -9.47
C ALA A 2 -24.33 -21.67 -9.37
N LYS A 3 -24.01 -21.03 -10.50
CA LYS A 3 -23.63 -19.61 -10.51
C LYS A 3 -24.83 -18.83 -9.98
N VAL A 4 -24.73 -18.31 -8.77
CA VAL A 4 -25.68 -17.33 -8.27
C VAL A 4 -25.59 -16.14 -9.24
N VAL A 5 -26.64 -15.95 -10.04
CA VAL A 5 -26.75 -14.78 -10.92
C VAL A 5 -27.03 -13.61 -10.00
N LEU A 6 -26.01 -12.80 -9.73
CA LEU A 6 -26.18 -11.55 -9.01
C LEU A 6 -27.09 -10.65 -9.85
N ASN A 7 -28.09 -10.04 -9.22
CA ASN A 7 -28.95 -9.08 -9.91
C ASN A 7 -28.10 -7.86 -10.31
N ASP A 8 -28.00 -7.57 -11.60
CA ASP A 8 -27.14 -6.50 -12.14
C ASP A 8 -27.46 -5.14 -11.49
N GLY A 9 -28.72 -4.89 -11.13
CA GLY A 9 -29.16 -3.68 -10.44
C GLY A 9 -28.63 -3.52 -8.99
N ASN A 10 -28.15 -4.61 -8.38
CA ASN A 10 -27.54 -4.62 -7.04
C ASN A 10 -26.00 -4.73 -7.09
N SER A 11 -25.40 -4.80 -8.28
CA SER A 11 -23.95 -4.92 -8.44
C SER A 11 -23.27 -3.55 -8.46
N THR A 12 -22.16 -3.39 -7.73
CA THR A 12 -21.39 -2.13 -7.76
C THR A 12 -20.56 -2.07 -9.03
N ARG A 13 -20.74 -0.98 -9.78
CA ARG A 13 -19.95 -0.68 -10.99
C ARG A 13 -18.47 -0.49 -10.66
N LEU A 14 -17.58 -1.12 -11.41
CA LEU A 14 -16.13 -1.02 -11.23
C LEU A 14 -15.61 0.41 -11.46
N GLU A 15 -16.29 1.19 -12.31
CA GLU A 15 -16.06 2.61 -12.55
C GLU A 15 -16.03 3.43 -11.24
N TYR A 16 -16.85 3.03 -10.26
CA TYR A 16 -16.96 3.74 -8.98
C TYR A 16 -15.75 3.52 -8.06
N LEU A 17 -14.85 2.61 -8.41
CA LEU A 17 -13.60 2.39 -7.67
C LEU A 17 -12.48 3.33 -8.10
N TRP A 18 -12.67 4.12 -9.17
CA TRP A 18 -11.63 5.05 -9.61
C TRP A 18 -11.25 6.09 -8.54
N PRO A 19 -12.18 6.75 -7.82
CA PRO A 19 -11.84 7.68 -6.74
C PRO A 19 -11.02 7.00 -5.64
N LEU A 20 -11.38 5.76 -5.28
CA LEU A 20 -10.63 4.96 -4.31
C LEU A 20 -9.22 4.64 -4.82
N ARG A 21 -9.10 4.25 -6.10
CA ARG A 21 -7.82 3.97 -6.74
C ARG A 21 -6.91 5.20 -6.73
N PHE A 22 -7.44 6.35 -7.13
CA PHE A 22 -6.72 7.61 -7.13
C PHE A 22 -6.30 8.01 -5.72
N ALA A 23 -7.21 7.98 -4.75
CA ALA A 23 -6.91 8.37 -3.36
C ALA A 23 -5.82 7.48 -2.73
N VAL A 24 -5.96 6.16 -2.81
CA VAL A 24 -4.96 5.21 -2.28
C VAL A 24 -3.63 5.40 -2.98
N GLY A 25 -3.61 5.45 -4.31
CA GLY A 25 -2.39 5.62 -5.07
C GLY A 25 -1.70 6.96 -4.79
N TRP A 26 -2.47 8.04 -4.64
CA TRP A 26 -1.97 9.38 -4.31
C TRP A 26 -1.35 9.43 -2.92
N MET A 27 -1.96 8.80 -1.91
CA MET A 27 -1.41 8.79 -0.56
C MET A 27 -0.04 8.11 -0.49
N PHE A 28 0.14 6.98 -1.18
CA PHE A 28 1.45 6.33 -1.30
C PHE A 28 2.44 7.20 -2.10
N LEU A 29 2.02 7.73 -3.26
CA LEU A 29 2.88 8.54 -4.11
C LEU A 29 3.36 9.82 -3.39
N ASP A 30 2.45 10.59 -2.78
CA ASP A 30 2.78 11.79 -2.02
C ASP A 30 3.65 11.45 -0.79
N GLY A 31 3.33 10.37 -0.08
CA GLY A 31 4.11 9.89 1.06
C GLY A 31 5.58 9.67 0.70
N GLY A 32 5.83 8.96 -0.40
CA GLY A 32 7.17 8.69 -0.90
C GLY A 32 7.86 9.94 -1.48
N LEU A 33 7.17 10.71 -2.33
CA LEU A 33 7.73 11.94 -2.92
C LEU A 33 8.12 12.97 -1.86
N ARG A 34 7.31 13.12 -0.80
CA ARG A 34 7.58 14.03 0.30
C ARG A 34 8.87 13.67 1.04
N LYS A 35 9.18 12.37 1.16
CA LYS A 35 10.38 11.87 1.84
C LYS A 35 11.61 11.88 0.92
N ALA A 36 11.47 11.38 -0.31
CA ALA A 36 12.60 11.17 -1.21
C ALA A 36 12.97 12.40 -2.07
N VAL A 37 12.01 13.28 -2.39
CA VAL A 37 12.21 14.37 -3.37
C VAL A 37 12.00 15.75 -2.74
N LEU A 38 10.84 15.98 -2.12
CA LEU A 38 10.45 17.34 -1.69
C LEU A 38 11.16 17.78 -0.40
N LYS A 39 11.37 16.86 0.54
CA LYS A 39 12.05 17.12 1.82
C LYS A 39 13.01 15.97 2.15
N PRO A 40 14.14 15.84 1.43
CA PRO A 40 15.10 14.74 1.60
C PRO A 40 15.70 14.68 3.01
N ALA A 41 15.71 15.80 3.74
CA ALA A 41 16.07 15.86 5.16
C ALA A 41 15.21 14.94 6.07
N LYS A 42 14.13 14.35 5.55
CA LYS A 42 13.33 13.32 6.24
C LYS A 42 13.95 11.93 6.21
N LEU A 43 14.84 11.67 5.26
CA LEU A 43 15.58 10.40 5.12
C LEU A 43 17.04 10.53 5.58
N ASP A 44 17.48 11.73 5.94
CA ASP A 44 18.81 11.98 6.48
C ASP A 44 18.85 11.65 7.99
N PRO A 45 19.64 10.66 8.43
CA PRO A 45 19.75 10.30 9.85
C PRO A 45 20.32 11.40 10.75
N THR A 46 21.06 12.35 10.19
CA THR A 46 21.68 13.45 10.95
C THR A 46 20.74 14.64 11.12
N SER A 47 19.63 14.66 10.39
CA SER A 47 18.66 15.74 10.41
C SER A 47 17.67 15.59 11.58
N PRO A 48 17.30 16.68 12.27
CA PRO A 48 16.25 16.65 13.29
C PRO A 48 14.87 16.32 12.71
N SER A 49 14.71 16.39 11.39
CA SER A 49 13.48 16.02 10.68
C SER A 49 13.43 14.54 10.27
N PHE A 50 14.42 13.74 10.66
CA PHE A 50 14.50 12.33 10.30
C PHE A 50 13.25 11.57 10.74
N VAL A 51 12.60 10.89 9.78
CA VAL A 51 11.36 10.14 10.04
C VAL A 51 11.59 8.97 11.00
N GLY A 52 12.78 8.36 10.98
CA GLY A 52 13.10 7.27 11.90
C GLY A 52 13.08 7.70 13.37
N GLY A 53 13.38 8.96 13.67
CA GLY A 53 13.25 9.50 15.03
C GLY A 53 11.80 9.54 15.53
N LYS A 54 10.83 9.64 14.61
CA LYS A 54 9.39 9.60 14.97
C LYS A 54 8.89 8.21 15.31
N LEU A 55 9.59 7.15 14.88
CA LEU A 55 9.22 5.77 15.21
C LEU A 55 9.30 5.49 16.71
N VAL A 56 10.10 6.25 17.47
CA VAL A 56 10.16 6.19 18.94
C VAL A 56 8.78 6.45 19.56
N ASN A 57 7.98 7.33 18.95
CA ASN A 57 6.65 7.66 19.46
C ASN A 57 5.66 6.49 19.35
N PHE A 58 5.97 5.45 18.57
CA PHE A 58 5.15 4.24 18.47
C PHE A 58 5.41 3.26 19.63
N LEU A 59 6.54 3.38 20.36
CA LEU A 59 6.92 2.43 21.41
C LEU A 59 5.92 2.26 22.57
N PRO A 60 5.30 3.33 23.13
CA PRO A 60 4.47 3.22 24.32
C PRO A 60 3.27 2.29 24.16
N HIS A 61 2.83 2.02 22.92
CA HIS A 61 1.65 1.19 22.63
C HIS A 61 1.85 0.24 21.44
N ALA A 62 3.10 -0.05 21.02
CA ALA A 62 3.40 -0.92 19.88
C ALA A 62 2.89 -2.38 20.00
N GLY A 63 2.29 -2.77 21.14
CA GLY A 63 1.69 -4.09 21.36
C GLY A 63 2.65 -5.24 21.02
N PRO A 64 2.25 -6.20 20.18
CA PRO A 64 3.08 -7.34 19.80
C PRO A 64 4.30 -6.95 18.95
N PHE A 65 4.30 -5.75 18.36
CA PHE A 65 5.39 -5.29 17.50
C PHE A 65 6.51 -4.57 18.26
N LYS A 66 6.37 -4.38 19.58
CA LYS A 66 7.33 -3.62 20.39
C LYS A 66 8.77 -4.11 20.25
N GLN A 67 9.01 -5.43 20.28
CA GLN A 67 10.35 -6.00 20.17
C GLN A 67 10.96 -5.78 18.78
N PHE A 68 10.15 -5.91 17.73
CA PHE A 68 10.58 -5.61 16.36
C PHE A 68 10.94 -4.13 16.21
N LEU A 69 10.11 -3.24 16.77
CA LEU A 69 10.34 -1.80 16.72
C LEU A 69 11.62 -1.38 17.47
N LEU A 70 11.88 -1.97 18.64
CA LEU A 70 13.13 -1.76 19.38
C LEU A 70 14.36 -2.21 18.57
N MET A 71 14.30 -3.40 17.98
CA MET A 71 15.39 -3.90 17.13
C MET A 71 15.69 -2.97 15.94
N VAL A 72 14.66 -2.42 15.30
CA VAL A 72 14.82 -1.44 14.21
C VAL A 72 15.38 -0.11 14.73
N LEU A 73 14.92 0.37 15.89
CA LEU A 73 15.37 1.64 16.48
C LEU A 73 16.81 1.58 17.01
N GLU A 74 17.20 0.46 17.61
CA GLU A 74 18.55 0.22 18.11
C GLU A 74 19.56 0.04 16.98
N ASN A 75 19.12 -0.46 15.82
CA ASN A 75 19.96 -0.62 14.64
C ASN A 75 19.76 0.51 13.62
N HIS A 76 20.51 1.59 13.82
CA HIS A 76 20.39 2.81 13.02
C HIS A 76 20.55 2.56 11.50
N SER A 77 21.52 1.74 11.08
CA SER A 77 21.78 1.49 9.65
C SER A 77 20.63 0.73 8.99
N LEU A 78 20.01 -0.23 9.70
CA LEU A 78 18.81 -0.92 9.24
C LEU A 78 17.62 0.03 9.11
N ASN A 79 17.42 0.94 10.08
CA ASN A 79 16.32 1.91 10.06
C ASN A 79 16.39 2.83 8.83
N VAL A 80 17.56 3.45 8.57
CA VAL A 80 17.76 4.35 7.43
C VAL A 80 17.56 3.62 6.11
N THR A 81 18.14 2.43 5.99
CA THR A 81 18.03 1.61 4.77
C THR A 81 16.57 1.21 4.52
N PHE A 82 15.88 0.74 5.55
CA PHE A 82 14.46 0.37 5.48
C PHE A 82 13.59 1.56 5.05
N LEU A 83 13.70 2.70 5.72
CA LEU A 83 12.89 3.89 5.41
C LEU A 83 13.15 4.43 4.00
N THR A 84 14.40 4.35 3.53
CA THR A 84 14.77 4.77 2.19
C THR A 84 14.12 3.87 1.15
N ILE A 85 14.29 2.54 1.29
CA ILE A 85 13.68 1.57 0.38
C ILE A 85 12.16 1.70 0.41
N PHE A 86 11.56 1.77 1.60
CA PHE A 86 10.12 1.94 1.78
C PHE A 86 9.63 3.17 1.01
N SER A 87 10.33 4.31 1.10
CA SER A 87 9.95 5.54 0.40
C SER A 87 9.97 5.43 -1.12
N TYR A 88 10.94 4.72 -1.69
CA TYR A 88 10.96 4.49 -3.14
C TYR A 88 9.89 3.49 -3.58
N VAL A 89 9.62 2.45 -2.78
CA VAL A 89 8.54 1.50 -3.05
C VAL A 89 7.18 2.18 -2.98
N GLU A 90 6.95 3.11 -2.06
CA GLU A 90 5.74 3.93 -1.99
C GLU A 90 5.52 4.74 -3.28
N ILE A 91 6.57 5.37 -3.82
CA ILE A 91 6.49 6.12 -5.09
C ILE A 91 6.08 5.18 -6.23
N ILE A 92 6.76 4.04 -6.36
CA ILE A 92 6.51 3.09 -7.44
C ILE A 92 5.09 2.52 -7.32
N ALA A 93 4.71 2.04 -6.14
CA ALA A 93 3.38 1.47 -5.90
C ALA A 93 2.27 2.50 -6.11
N GLY A 94 2.42 3.71 -5.56
CA GLY A 94 1.45 4.79 -5.70
C GLY A 94 1.27 5.21 -7.16
N PHE A 95 2.36 5.36 -7.90
CA PHE A 95 2.33 5.66 -9.33
C PHE A 95 1.62 4.57 -10.14
N LEU A 96 1.98 3.30 -9.92
CA LEU A 96 1.36 2.15 -10.60
C LEU A 96 -0.15 2.05 -10.31
N ILE A 97 -0.57 2.30 -9.07
CA ILE A 97 -1.99 2.31 -8.70
C ILE A 97 -2.75 3.43 -9.42
N ILE A 98 -2.21 4.66 -9.46
CA ILE A 98 -2.88 5.80 -10.11
C ILE A 98 -3.13 5.52 -11.59
N ILE A 99 -2.09 5.13 -12.32
CA ILE A 99 -2.19 4.81 -13.75
C ILE A 99 -2.97 3.51 -14.02
N GLY A 100 -3.19 2.71 -12.97
CA GLY A 100 -3.91 1.44 -13.04
C GLY A 100 -3.13 0.38 -13.81
N LEU A 101 -1.83 0.24 -13.55
CA LEU A 101 -0.94 -0.77 -14.14
C LEU A 101 -0.51 -1.78 -13.08
N PHE A 102 -0.68 -3.07 -13.36
CA PHE A 102 -0.46 -4.16 -12.41
C PHE A 102 -1.17 -3.89 -11.08
N THR A 103 -2.41 -3.41 -11.15
CA THR A 103 -3.13 -2.84 -10.01
C THR A 103 -3.27 -3.85 -8.89
N ARG A 104 -3.43 -5.15 -9.19
CA ARG A 104 -3.49 -6.19 -8.16
C ARG A 104 -2.17 -6.34 -7.40
N LEU A 105 -1.05 -6.37 -8.12
CA LEU A 105 0.28 -6.50 -7.53
C LEU A 105 0.68 -5.25 -6.76
N ALA A 106 0.47 -4.07 -7.36
CA ALA A 106 0.77 -2.79 -6.72
C ALA A 106 -0.08 -2.59 -5.45
N SER A 107 -1.36 -2.96 -5.50
CA SER A 107 -2.26 -2.89 -4.35
C SER A 107 -1.93 -3.94 -3.29
N PHE A 108 -1.42 -5.11 -3.66
CA PHE A 108 -0.89 -6.08 -2.70
C PHE A 108 0.33 -5.51 -1.96
N GLY A 109 1.27 -4.92 -2.68
CA GLY A 109 2.41 -4.23 -2.07
C GLY A 109 1.98 -3.09 -1.14
N ALA A 110 1.03 -2.26 -1.59
CA ALA A 110 0.41 -1.22 -0.78
C ALA A 110 -0.25 -1.76 0.49
N ALA A 111 -0.99 -2.88 0.40
CA ALA A 111 -1.61 -3.51 1.56
C ALA A 111 -0.56 -4.00 2.55
N VAL A 112 0.51 -4.67 2.08
CA VAL A 112 1.61 -5.13 2.93
C VAL A 112 2.32 -3.95 3.61
N MET A 113 2.59 -2.87 2.87
CA MET A 113 3.19 -1.65 3.44
C MET A 113 2.28 -1.02 4.50
N ALA A 114 0.98 -0.92 4.23
CA ALA A 114 0.01 -0.44 5.20
C ALA A 114 -0.03 -1.36 6.42
N PHE A 115 -0.12 -2.69 6.27
CA PHE A 115 -0.02 -3.61 7.41
C PHE A 115 1.30 -3.47 8.18
N GLY A 116 2.41 -3.14 7.51
CA GLY A 116 3.68 -2.84 8.14
C GLY A 116 3.64 -1.63 9.08
N MET A 117 2.65 -0.75 8.94
CA MET A 117 2.37 0.34 9.87
C MET A 117 1.56 -0.08 11.10
N ALA A 118 1.24 -1.36 11.27
CA ALA A 118 0.56 -1.88 12.46
C ALA A 118 1.15 -1.48 13.83
N PRO A 119 2.48 -1.27 14.00
CA PRO A 119 3.00 -0.74 15.26
C PRO A 119 2.47 0.66 15.61
N ALA A 120 2.05 1.44 14.62
CA ALA A 120 1.47 2.78 14.77
C ALA A 120 -0.05 2.78 14.96
N TYR A 121 -0.71 1.62 14.85
CA TYR A 121 -2.17 1.49 14.83
C TYR A 121 -2.81 1.43 16.21
N TRP A 122 -2.05 0.97 17.19
CA TRP A 122 -2.47 0.87 18.57
C TRP A 122 -2.25 2.23 19.21
N LEU A 123 -3.29 3.08 19.15
CA LEU A 123 -3.37 4.44 19.68
C LEU A 123 -2.47 4.64 20.91
N GLY A 124 -1.34 5.31 20.70
CA GLY A 124 -0.40 5.70 21.73
C GLY A 124 -0.20 7.21 21.78
N SER A 125 1.05 7.68 21.92
CA SER A 125 1.39 9.12 21.90
C SER A 125 1.40 9.75 20.50
N THR A 126 0.97 9.01 19.48
CA THR A 126 0.82 9.48 18.10
C THR A 126 -0.63 9.82 17.80
N CYS A 127 -0.85 10.72 16.85
CA CYS A 127 -2.17 11.26 16.56
C CYS A 127 -3.14 10.17 16.08
N GLU A 128 -4.44 10.44 16.10
CA GLU A 128 -5.42 9.58 15.42
C GLU A 128 -5.11 9.40 13.93
N ASP A 129 -4.39 10.36 13.35
CA ASP A 129 -3.98 10.43 11.95
C ASP A 129 -3.28 9.15 11.45
N GLU A 130 -2.32 8.60 12.20
CA GLU A 130 -1.57 7.41 11.73
C GLU A 130 -2.46 6.16 11.62
N TRP A 131 -3.38 5.98 12.57
CA TRP A 131 -4.36 4.89 12.54
C TRP A 131 -5.40 5.09 11.43
N GLN A 132 -5.92 6.31 11.28
CA GLN A 132 -6.91 6.64 10.25
C GLN A 132 -6.35 6.43 8.84
N ILE A 133 -5.12 6.91 8.59
CA ILE A 133 -4.43 6.70 7.32
C ILE A 133 -4.20 5.20 7.08
N GLY A 134 -3.65 4.51 8.07
CA GLY A 134 -3.30 3.11 7.94
C GLY A 134 -4.48 2.17 7.69
N SER A 135 -5.55 2.31 8.46
CA SER A 135 -6.78 1.52 8.29
C SER A 135 -7.45 1.76 6.94
N LEU A 136 -7.53 3.02 6.50
CA LEU A 136 -8.10 3.38 5.19
C LEU A 136 -7.25 2.84 4.04
N LEU A 137 -5.92 2.98 4.11
CA LEU A 137 -5.02 2.46 3.08
C LEU A 137 -5.02 0.95 3.03
N THR A 138 -5.09 0.28 4.19
CA THR A 138 -5.19 -1.19 4.26
C THR A 138 -6.49 -1.66 3.59
N ALA A 139 -7.64 -1.11 3.97
CA ALA A 139 -8.93 -1.47 3.40
C ALA A 139 -9.00 -1.14 1.91
N GLY A 140 -8.58 0.07 1.53
CA GLY A 140 -8.56 0.52 0.14
C GLY A 140 -7.67 -0.35 -0.74
N ALA A 141 -6.44 -0.63 -0.31
CA ALA A 141 -5.52 -1.49 -1.04
C ALA A 141 -6.05 -2.93 -1.21
N ILE A 142 -6.68 -3.51 -0.17
CA ILE A 142 -7.33 -4.83 -0.29
C ILE A 142 -8.46 -4.80 -1.32
N VAL A 143 -9.32 -3.78 -1.27
CA VAL A 143 -10.42 -3.64 -2.24
C VAL A 143 -9.87 -3.54 -3.66
N LEU A 144 -8.87 -2.69 -3.90
CA LEU A 144 -8.26 -2.52 -5.23
C LEU A 144 -7.56 -3.81 -5.72
N MET A 145 -6.91 -4.54 -4.81
CA MET A 145 -6.29 -5.84 -5.08
C MET A 145 -7.32 -6.90 -5.50
N LEU A 146 -8.47 -6.97 -4.84
CA LEU A 146 -9.49 -7.97 -5.12
C LEU A 146 -10.29 -7.65 -6.39
N THR A 147 -10.61 -6.37 -6.60
CA THR A 147 -11.49 -5.89 -7.66
C THR A 147 -10.78 -5.66 -9.00
N ALA A 148 -9.46 -5.53 -9.02
CA ALA A 148 -8.69 -5.19 -10.22
C ALA A 148 -9.17 -3.89 -10.90
N SER A 149 -9.30 -2.82 -10.11
CA SER A 149 -9.82 -1.54 -10.57
C SER A 149 -9.04 -0.90 -11.73
N GLY A 150 -7.83 -1.36 -12.04
CA GLY A 150 -7.07 -0.96 -13.23
C GLY A 150 -7.71 -1.36 -14.56
N ARG A 151 -8.58 -2.39 -14.56
CA ARG A 151 -9.28 -2.85 -15.78
C ARG A 151 -10.22 -1.80 -16.35
N VAL A 152 -10.57 -0.78 -15.56
CA VAL A 152 -11.44 0.32 -15.95
C VAL A 152 -10.66 1.62 -15.76
N TRP A 153 -10.60 2.43 -16.82
CA TRP A 153 -9.87 3.72 -16.83
C TRP A 153 -8.41 3.61 -16.35
N GLY A 154 -7.75 2.48 -16.58
CA GLY A 154 -6.35 2.23 -16.25
C GLY A 154 -5.65 1.44 -17.35
N LEU A 155 -4.33 1.29 -17.26
CA LEU A 155 -3.53 0.59 -18.26
C LEU A 155 -3.76 -0.94 -18.28
N ASP A 156 -4.19 -1.51 -17.15
CA ASP A 156 -4.61 -2.90 -17.05
C ASP A 156 -5.76 -3.24 -18.00
N TYR A 157 -6.57 -2.26 -18.43
CA TYR A 157 -7.55 -2.44 -19.50
C TYR A 157 -6.94 -3.01 -20.78
N PHE A 158 -5.80 -2.46 -21.22
CA PHE A 158 -5.14 -2.89 -22.45
C PHE A 158 -4.51 -4.27 -22.30
N LEU A 159 -3.90 -4.55 -21.13
CA LEU A 159 -3.34 -5.86 -20.81
C LEU A 159 -4.44 -6.93 -20.73
N PHE A 160 -5.55 -6.60 -20.08
CA PHE A 160 -6.72 -7.47 -19.98
C PHE A 160 -7.33 -7.76 -21.35
N LYS A 161 -7.46 -6.75 -22.22
CA LYS A 161 -7.98 -6.95 -23.58
C LYS A 161 -7.06 -7.80 -24.45
N LYS A 162 -5.74 -7.63 -24.34
CA LYS A 162 -4.74 -8.34 -25.16
C LYS A 162 -4.51 -9.78 -24.69
N PHE A 163 -4.41 -9.97 -23.38
CA PHE A 163 -4.01 -11.25 -22.80
C PHE A 163 -5.20 -12.01 -22.20
N GLY A 164 -6.31 -11.35 -21.85
CA GLY A 164 -7.39 -11.97 -21.10
C GLY A 164 -6.98 -12.21 -19.65
N ASP A 165 -7.81 -12.94 -18.91
CA ASP A 165 -7.61 -13.17 -17.48
C ASP A 165 -6.62 -14.33 -17.23
N ARG A 166 -5.31 -14.05 -17.32
CA ARG A 166 -4.26 -15.08 -17.21
C ARG A 166 -3.70 -15.18 -15.78
N PRO A 167 -3.42 -16.40 -15.31
CA PRO A 167 -2.65 -16.60 -14.08
C PRO A 167 -1.18 -16.21 -14.28
N ILE A 168 -0.48 -15.91 -13.17
CA ILE A 168 0.97 -15.64 -13.18
C ILE A 168 1.77 -16.83 -13.71
N ALA A 169 1.44 -18.05 -13.24
CA ALA A 169 2.10 -19.27 -13.67
C ALA A 169 1.13 -20.45 -13.58
N ASN A 170 1.42 -21.50 -14.35
CA ASN A 170 0.61 -22.73 -14.38
C ASN A 170 0.94 -23.69 -13.21
N LEU A 171 1.19 -23.12 -12.02
CA LEU A 171 1.38 -23.86 -10.77
C LEU A 171 0.10 -23.78 -9.92
N PRO A 172 -0.22 -24.80 -9.10
CA PRO A 172 -1.52 -24.90 -8.42
C PRO A 172 -1.89 -23.66 -7.58
N ILE A 173 -0.92 -23.07 -6.90
CA ILE A 173 -1.10 -21.88 -6.04
C ILE A 173 -1.09 -20.60 -6.88
N LEU A 174 -0.19 -20.50 -7.86
CA LEU A 174 -0.03 -19.30 -8.69
C LEU A 174 -1.14 -19.15 -9.75
N ARG A 175 -1.92 -20.20 -9.99
CA ARG A 175 -3.08 -20.18 -10.90
C ARG A 175 -4.20 -19.25 -10.42
N TRP A 176 -4.25 -18.96 -9.13
CA TRP A 176 -5.25 -18.08 -8.53
C TRP A 176 -4.83 -16.61 -8.52
N ILE A 177 -3.53 -16.34 -8.74
CA ILE A 177 -2.99 -14.98 -8.74
C ILE A 177 -3.01 -14.45 -10.17
N LYS A 178 -3.74 -13.35 -10.35
CA LYS A 178 -3.83 -12.61 -11.62
C LYS A 178 -3.22 -11.24 -11.39
N LEU A 179 -2.53 -10.69 -12.40
CA LEU A 179 -1.74 -9.46 -12.22
C LEU A 179 -2.52 -8.18 -12.54
N TRP A 180 -3.43 -8.26 -13.50
CA TRP A 180 -4.29 -7.18 -13.98
C TRP A 180 -5.75 -7.54 -13.82
#